data_AF-A0AB38KGM0-F1
#
_entry.id   AF-A0AB38KGM0-F1
#
_cell.length_a   1.000
_cell.length_b   1.000
_cell.length_c   1.000
_cell.angle_alpha   90.00
_cell.angle_beta   90.00
_cell.angle_gamma   90.00
#
_symmetry.space_group_name_H-M   'P 1'
#
loop_
_entity.id
_entity.type
_entity.pdbx_description
1 polymer ?
#
loop_
_entity_poly.entity_id
_entity_poly.type
_entity_poly.pdbx_seq_one_letter_code
_entity_poly.pdbx_strand_id
1 'polypeptide(L)'
;MKNILLSLMLVFLFAGCFNNKPKCDDEDVKLTLKSILDDDEWVYVEYGLNEQSLRALRINSNGMDMRDLEAALSTDTLGVLRAHFKPLLDLKDYANEVVYTSFESFITKDSKDKKTSFCMASLKFTYPQMPNEMREKYSRGALKGILFDGGEYETQISYSARFSDDKKQVFVELLDY
;
A
#
# COMPACT_ATOMS: atom_id res chain seq x y z
N MET A 1 -0.69 -16.42 -7.90
CA MET A 1 -1.59 -15.65 -8.77
C MET A 1 -3.02 -15.91 -8.33
N LYS A 2 -3.50 -15.08 -7.41
CA LYS A 2 -4.90 -15.03 -6.96
C LYS A 2 -5.28 -13.56 -7.06
N ASN A 3 -6.24 -13.25 -7.93
CA ASN A 3 -6.81 -11.91 -8.05
C ASN A 3 -7.65 -11.66 -6.80
N ILE A 4 -7.10 -10.93 -5.83
CA ILE A 4 -7.87 -10.46 -4.69
C ILE A 4 -8.46 -9.10 -5.10
N LEU A 5 -9.72 -9.13 -5.54
CA LEU A 5 -10.54 -7.94 -5.72
C LEU A 5 -10.82 -7.33 -4.34
N LEU A 6 -9.91 -6.49 -3.83
CA LEU A 6 -10.17 -5.65 -2.67
C LEU A 6 -10.93 -4.40 -3.17
N SER A 7 -12.26 -4.50 -3.19
CA SER A 7 -13.15 -3.36 -3.43
C SER A 7 -13.45 -2.70 -2.09
N LEU A 8 -12.69 -1.68 -1.69
CA LEU A 8 -12.98 -0.90 -0.49
C LEU A 8 -13.87 0.30 -0.85
N MET A 9 -14.99 0.45 -0.13
CA MET A 9 -15.98 1.52 -0.32
C MET A 9 -15.78 2.62 0.73
N LEU A 10 -15.27 3.79 0.32
CA LEU A 10 -15.21 4.99 1.17
C LEU A 10 -16.24 6.02 0.67
N VAL A 11 -17.12 6.51 1.56
CA VAL A 11 -18.25 7.40 1.19
C VAL A 11 -17.93 8.87 1.51
N PHE A 12 -17.68 9.68 0.48
CA PHE A 12 -17.59 11.16 0.59
C PHE A 12 -18.75 11.83 -0.18
N LEU A 13 -19.73 12.41 0.53
CA LEU A 13 -20.93 13.01 -0.06
C LEU A 13 -20.64 14.39 -0.67
N PHE A 14 -20.62 14.49 -2.00
CA PHE A 14 -20.62 15.78 -2.71
C PHE A 14 -21.84 15.95 -3.61
N ALA A 15 -22.47 17.13 -3.54
CA ALA A 15 -23.59 17.54 -4.38
C ALA A 15 -23.09 18.38 -5.57
N GLY A 16 -22.90 17.74 -6.72
CA GLY A 16 -22.56 18.43 -7.97
C GLY A 16 -22.95 17.60 -9.20
N CYS A 17 -23.56 18.23 -10.20
CA CYS A 17 -23.91 17.57 -11.48
C CYS A 17 -22.66 17.36 -12.36
N PHE A 18 -21.87 16.32 -12.09
CA PHE A 18 -20.69 16.00 -12.90
C PHE A 18 -21.08 15.21 -14.16
N ASN A 19 -21.14 15.82 -15.34
CA ASN A 19 -21.35 15.10 -16.61
C ASN A 19 -20.09 14.41 -17.15
N ASN A 20 -18.98 14.52 -16.42
CA ASN A 20 -17.67 14.01 -16.82
C ASN A 20 -17.19 12.94 -15.83
N LYS A 21 -16.41 11.97 -16.32
CA LYS A 21 -15.62 11.01 -15.53
C LYS A 21 -14.65 11.73 -14.56
N PRO A 22 -14.25 11.09 -13.44
CA PRO A 22 -13.31 11.70 -12.49
C PRO A 22 -11.98 11.99 -13.18
N LYS A 23 -11.28 13.05 -12.78
CA LYS A 23 -9.91 13.28 -13.22
C LYS A 23 -8.96 12.42 -12.40
N CYS A 24 -7.81 12.08 -12.99
CA CYS A 24 -6.79 11.29 -12.32
C CYS A 24 -6.23 11.98 -11.06
N ASP A 25 -6.20 13.32 -11.05
CA ASP A 25 -5.66 14.12 -9.95
C ASP A 25 -6.72 14.69 -9.01
N ASP A 26 -7.99 14.27 -9.13
CA ASP A 26 -9.05 14.67 -8.21
C ASP A 26 -8.69 14.22 -6.77
N GLU A 27 -9.00 15.07 -5.79
CA GLU A 27 -8.62 14.81 -4.39
C GLU A 27 -9.26 13.52 -3.86
N ASP A 28 -10.53 13.28 -4.20
CA ASP A 28 -11.23 12.05 -3.81
C ASP A 28 -10.54 10.80 -4.40
N VAL A 29 -9.99 10.87 -5.62
CA VAL A 29 -9.23 9.78 -6.23
C VAL A 29 -7.94 9.52 -5.45
N LYS A 30 -7.21 10.57 -5.06
CA LYS A 30 -5.98 10.44 -4.26
C LYS A 30 -6.27 9.87 -2.88
N LEU A 31 -7.36 10.31 -2.24
CA LEU A 31 -7.79 9.78 -0.94
C LEU A 31 -8.17 8.30 -1.05
N THR A 32 -8.88 7.89 -2.09
CA THR A 32 -9.20 6.46 -2.31
C THR A 32 -7.95 5.65 -2.64
N LEU A 33 -7.03 6.16 -3.47
CA LEU A 33 -5.74 5.49 -3.72
C LEU A 33 -4.95 5.30 -2.42
N LYS A 34 -4.88 6.35 -1.59
CA LYS A 34 -4.23 6.26 -0.28
C LYS A 34 -4.90 5.21 0.60
N SER A 35 -6.23 5.19 0.66
CA SER A 35 -6.98 4.19 1.43
C SER A 35 -6.65 2.77 0.98
N ILE A 36 -6.57 2.51 -0.33
CA ILE A 36 -6.21 1.18 -0.86
C ILE A 36 -4.81 0.76 -0.39
N LEU A 37 -3.85 1.68 -0.35
CA LEU A 37 -2.50 1.40 0.17
C LEU A 37 -2.51 1.20 1.69
N ASP A 38 -3.23 2.05 2.43
CA ASP A 38 -3.35 1.95 3.90
C ASP A 38 -4.06 0.64 4.32
N ASP A 39 -5.00 0.14 3.53
CA ASP A 39 -5.66 -1.15 3.78
C ASP A 39 -4.71 -2.34 3.60
N ASP A 40 -3.73 -2.21 2.72
CA ASP A 40 -2.66 -3.19 2.54
C ASP A 40 -1.46 -2.81 3.40
N GLU A 41 -1.61 -2.92 4.72
CA GLU A 41 -0.62 -2.49 5.73
C GLU A 41 0.83 -3.00 5.49
N TRP A 42 1.01 -4.08 4.74
CA TRP A 42 2.34 -4.61 4.41
C TRP A 42 3.03 -3.89 3.25
N VAL A 43 2.31 -3.10 2.45
CA VAL A 43 2.83 -2.40 1.28
C VAL A 43 4.02 -1.50 1.63
N TYR A 44 3.97 -0.83 2.78
CA TYR A 44 5.03 0.04 3.28
C TYR A 44 6.29 -0.72 3.71
N VAL A 45 6.13 -1.95 4.19
CA VAL A 45 7.28 -2.81 4.50
C VAL A 45 7.91 -3.31 3.19
N GLU A 46 7.08 -3.70 2.22
CA GLU A 46 7.56 -4.24 0.94
C GLU A 46 8.40 -3.26 0.15
N TYR A 47 7.89 -2.04 -0.03
CA TYR A 47 8.63 -0.99 -0.74
C TYR A 47 9.79 -0.42 0.07
N GLY A 48 9.73 -0.54 1.41
CA GLY A 48 10.77 -0.07 2.31
C GLY A 48 11.98 -1.01 2.42
N LEU A 49 11.81 -2.29 2.09
CA LEU A 49 12.87 -3.30 2.15
C LEU A 49 13.53 -3.52 0.79
N ASN A 50 14.82 -3.86 0.81
CA ASN A 50 15.48 -4.30 -0.41
C ASN A 50 15.15 -5.77 -0.74
N GLU A 51 15.42 -6.16 -1.99
CA GLU A 51 15.09 -7.49 -2.49
C GLU A 51 15.72 -8.62 -1.66
N GLN A 52 16.97 -8.44 -1.20
CA GLN A 52 17.64 -9.43 -0.36
C GLN A 52 16.89 -9.66 0.96
N SER A 53 16.40 -8.59 1.57
CA SER A 53 15.65 -8.63 2.83
C SER A 53 14.28 -9.27 2.65
N LEU A 54 13.58 -8.93 1.56
CA LEU A 54 12.31 -9.58 1.20
C LEU A 54 12.48 -11.09 0.98
N ARG A 55 13.54 -11.50 0.28
CA ARG A 55 13.87 -12.91 0.09
C ARG A 55 14.19 -13.60 1.42
N ALA A 56 14.93 -12.95 2.32
CA ALA A 56 15.24 -13.49 3.64
C ALA A 56 13.96 -13.69 4.49
N LEU A 57 13.06 -12.70 4.48
CA LEU A 57 11.77 -12.81 5.15
C LEU A 57 10.94 -13.97 4.63
N ARG A 58 10.87 -14.11 3.30
CA ARG A 58 10.15 -15.22 2.66
C ARG A 58 10.71 -16.59 3.02
N ILE A 59 12.03 -16.73 3.17
CA ILE A 59 12.63 -18.00 3.61
C ILE A 59 12.27 -18.27 5.07
N ASN A 60 12.34 -17.24 5.93
CA ASN A 60 12.02 -17.36 7.35
C ASN A 60 10.53 -17.68 7.60
N SER A 61 9.65 -17.26 6.69
CA SER A 61 8.21 -17.58 6.71
C SER A 61 7.87 -18.91 6.01
N ASN A 62 8.83 -19.81 5.79
CA ASN A 62 8.64 -21.08 5.07
C ASN A 62 8.03 -20.91 3.66
N GLY A 63 8.37 -19.82 2.99
CA GLY A 63 7.93 -19.53 1.62
C GLY A 63 6.62 -18.75 1.52
N MET A 64 5.90 -18.56 2.63
CA MET A 64 4.67 -17.77 2.69
C MET A 64 4.96 -16.30 2.42
N ASP A 65 4.05 -15.63 1.71
CA ASP A 65 4.06 -14.16 1.71
C ASP A 65 3.61 -13.61 3.06
N MET A 66 3.76 -12.30 3.25
CA MET A 66 3.51 -11.68 4.55
C MET A 66 2.03 -11.66 4.93
N ARG A 67 1.11 -11.61 3.97
CA ARG A 67 -0.34 -11.62 4.25
C ARG A 67 -0.76 -13.03 4.67
N ASP A 68 -0.28 -14.06 3.96
CA ASP A 68 -0.52 -15.46 4.33
C ASP A 68 0.08 -15.80 5.70
N LEU A 69 1.29 -15.30 5.99
CA LEU A 69 1.91 -15.44 7.30
C LEU A 69 1.06 -14.78 8.39
N GLU A 70 0.64 -13.53 8.20
CA GLU A 70 -0.19 -12.84 9.18
C GLU A 70 -1.53 -13.56 9.42
N ALA A 71 -2.18 -14.04 8.35
CA ALA A 71 -3.39 -14.83 8.48
C ALA A 71 -3.14 -16.11 9.30
N ALA A 72 -2.03 -16.81 9.08
CA ALA A 72 -1.66 -17.97 9.91
C ALA A 72 -1.44 -17.58 11.39
N LEU A 73 -0.74 -16.48 11.64
CA LEU A 73 -0.50 -15.96 13.00
C LEU A 73 -1.80 -15.53 13.71
N SER A 74 -2.82 -15.08 12.96
CA SER A 74 -4.12 -14.74 13.53
C SER A 74 -4.86 -15.94 14.12
N THR A 75 -4.54 -17.15 13.64
CA THR A 75 -5.11 -18.41 14.13
C THR A 75 -4.29 -19.06 15.25
N ASP A 76 -3.15 -18.47 15.63
CA ASP A 76 -2.27 -18.97 16.67
C ASP A 76 -2.87 -18.75 18.07
N THR A 77 -3.72 -19.71 18.48
CA THR A 77 -4.41 -19.68 19.79
C THR A 77 -3.47 -19.65 21.00
N LEU A 78 -2.26 -20.20 20.87
CA LEU A 78 -1.27 -20.22 21.95
C LEU A 78 -0.37 -18.98 21.96
N GLY A 79 -0.38 -18.19 20.88
CA GLY A 79 0.41 -16.97 20.72
C GLY A 79 1.93 -17.17 20.61
N VAL A 80 2.40 -18.41 20.50
CA VAL A 80 3.83 -18.75 20.42
C VAL A 80 4.43 -18.32 19.09
N LEU A 81 3.75 -18.60 17.98
CA LEU A 81 4.15 -18.15 16.66
C LEU A 81 4.03 -16.64 16.56
N ARG A 82 2.95 -16.05 17.10
CA ARG A 82 2.79 -14.59 17.12
C ARG A 82 3.91 -13.91 17.90
N ALA A 83 4.32 -14.46 19.04
CA ALA A 83 5.45 -13.96 19.81
C ALA A 83 6.78 -14.09 19.04
N HIS A 84 6.98 -15.21 18.33
CA HIS A 84 8.17 -15.42 17.50
C HIS A 84 8.29 -14.40 16.37
N PHE A 85 7.18 -14.10 15.68
CA PHE A 85 7.13 -13.13 14.59
C PHE A 85 6.85 -11.68 15.05
N LYS A 86 6.79 -11.43 16.36
CA LYS A 86 6.53 -10.09 16.91
C LYS A 86 7.42 -9.00 16.30
N PRO A 87 8.74 -9.17 16.13
CA PRO A 87 9.57 -8.13 15.52
C PRO A 87 9.11 -7.73 14.12
N LEU A 88 8.62 -8.69 13.32
CA LEU A 88 8.12 -8.42 11.98
C LEU A 88 6.78 -7.66 12.01
N LEU A 89 5.90 -8.00 12.94
CA LEU A 89 4.65 -7.26 13.16
C LEU A 89 4.92 -5.84 13.66
N ASP A 90 5.85 -5.67 14.61
CA ASP A 90 6.26 -4.35 15.11
C ASP A 90 6.87 -3.49 13.97
N LEU A 91 7.53 -4.13 12.99
CA LEU A 91 8.08 -3.44 11.81
C LEU A 91 6.96 -2.97 10.87
N LYS A 92 5.90 -3.78 10.71
CA LYS A 92 4.70 -3.40 9.97
C LYS A 92 4.03 -2.20 10.62
N ASP A 93 3.75 -2.28 11.93
CA ASP A 93 3.10 -1.20 12.68
C ASP A 93 3.90 0.10 12.56
N TYR A 94 5.22 0.03 12.71
CA TYR A 94 6.11 1.17 12.52
C TYR A 94 6.00 1.77 11.11
N ALA A 95 6.07 0.95 10.07
CA ALA A 95 6.01 1.44 8.69
C ALA A 95 4.69 2.17 8.40
N ASN A 96 3.56 1.65 8.88
CA ASN A 96 2.25 2.29 8.73
C ASN A 96 2.16 3.61 9.50
N GLU A 97 2.86 3.75 10.63
CA GLU A 97 2.86 4.97 11.42
C GLU A 97 3.68 6.09 10.77
N VAL A 98 4.85 5.75 10.20
CA VAL A 98 5.86 6.77 9.88
C VAL A 98 6.01 7.09 8.40
N VAL A 99 5.52 6.24 7.50
CA VAL A 99 5.74 6.40 6.06
C VAL A 99 4.78 7.44 5.49
N TYR A 100 5.36 8.47 4.87
CA TYR A 100 4.58 9.47 4.15
C TYR A 100 4.40 9.04 2.70
N THR A 101 3.17 9.15 2.19
CA THR A 101 2.82 8.76 0.82
C THR A 101 2.38 9.98 0.03
N SER A 102 2.91 10.17 -1.18
CA SER A 102 2.42 11.16 -2.16
C SER A 102 2.15 10.54 -3.52
N PHE A 103 1.21 11.15 -4.24
CA PHE A 103 0.89 10.82 -5.63
C PHE A 103 1.18 12.03 -6.50
N GLU A 104 2.00 11.85 -7.53
CA GLU A 104 2.55 12.91 -8.35
C GLU A 104 2.48 12.54 -9.84
N SER A 105 2.70 13.52 -10.72
CA SER A 105 2.86 13.29 -12.17
C SER A 105 1.74 12.44 -12.82
N PHE A 106 0.49 12.88 -12.67
CA PHE A 106 -0.70 12.18 -13.18
C PHE A 106 -0.80 12.23 -14.70
N ILE A 107 -1.02 11.08 -15.33
CA ILE A 107 -1.24 10.92 -16.76
C ILE A 107 -2.61 10.28 -16.98
N THR A 108 -3.49 10.95 -17.73
CA THR A 108 -4.74 10.34 -18.22
C THR A 108 -4.46 9.58 -19.51
N LYS A 109 -4.82 8.30 -19.56
CA LYS A 109 -4.78 7.49 -20.77
C LYS A 109 -6.07 7.69 -21.57
N ASP A 110 -5.92 7.91 -22.88
CA ASP A 110 -7.04 8.01 -23.78
C ASP A 110 -7.86 6.72 -23.79
N SER A 111 -9.18 6.87 -23.63
CA SER A 111 -10.11 5.76 -23.64
C SER A 111 -11.44 6.20 -24.24
N LYS A 112 -12.09 5.29 -24.97
CA LYS A 112 -13.45 5.49 -25.48
C LYS A 112 -14.51 5.43 -24.38
N ASP A 113 -14.13 5.01 -23.17
CA ASP A 113 -15.01 4.97 -22.01
C ASP A 113 -15.33 6.40 -21.54
N LYS A 114 -16.64 6.69 -21.50
CA LYS A 114 -17.19 7.99 -21.09
C LYS A 114 -17.34 8.12 -19.56
N LYS A 115 -17.39 7.01 -18.83
CA LYS A 115 -17.58 6.96 -17.38
C LYS A 115 -16.28 6.70 -16.61
N THR A 116 -15.33 6.02 -17.23
CA THR A 116 -14.08 5.59 -16.59
C THR A 116 -12.87 6.38 -17.09
N SER A 117 -12.07 6.86 -16.15
CA SER A 117 -10.74 7.40 -16.41
C SER A 117 -9.70 6.33 -16.16
N PHE A 118 -8.78 6.16 -17.11
CA PHE A 118 -7.63 5.28 -16.96
C PHE A 118 -6.42 6.17 -16.73
N CYS A 119 -5.65 5.87 -15.70
CA CYS A 119 -4.68 6.79 -15.15
C CYS A 119 -3.35 6.08 -14.90
N MET A 120 -2.27 6.85 -14.94
CA MET A 120 -1.00 6.52 -14.33
C MET A 120 -0.60 7.66 -13.40
N ALA A 121 0.06 7.34 -12.30
CA ALA A 121 0.68 8.33 -11.42
C ALA A 121 2.01 7.80 -10.90
N SER A 122 2.92 8.71 -10.58
CA SER A 122 4.06 8.41 -9.73
C SER A 122 3.58 8.27 -8.30
N LEU A 123 3.89 7.14 -7.67
CA LEU A 123 3.69 6.89 -6.26
C LEU A 123 5.04 7.03 -5.55
N LYS A 124 5.08 7.90 -4.55
CA LYS A 124 6.27 8.17 -3.77
C LYS A 124 6.03 7.85 -2.30
N PHE A 125 6.97 7.12 -1.71
CA PHE A 125 7.04 6.87 -0.27
C PHE A 125 8.27 7.55 0.30
N THR A 126 8.09 8.31 1.37
CA THR A 126 9.18 8.93 2.13
C THR A 126 9.28 8.25 3.48
N TYR A 127 10.44 7.65 3.73
CA TYR A 127 10.77 6.94 4.96
C TYR A 127 11.66 7.83 5.84
N PRO A 128 11.30 8.09 7.09
CA PRO A 128 12.23 8.71 8.02
C PRO A 128 13.33 7.72 8.40
N GLN A 129 14.49 8.25 8.77
CA GLN A 129 15.57 7.45 9.35
C GLN A 129 15.05 6.74 10.61
N MET A 130 15.11 5.40 10.61
CA MET A 130 14.66 4.63 11.77
C MET A 130 15.49 4.99 13.01
N PRO A 131 14.87 5.24 14.18
CA PRO A 131 15.57 5.52 15.43
C PRO A 131 16.54 4.39 15.79
N ASN A 132 17.75 4.75 16.25
CA ASN A 132 18.82 3.78 16.54
C ASN A 132 18.40 2.66 17.51
N GLU A 133 17.68 3.01 18.58
CA GLU A 133 17.19 2.04 19.57
C GLU A 133 16.26 0.99 18.93
N MET A 134 15.41 1.40 18.00
CA MET A 134 14.55 0.48 17.26
C MET A 134 15.37 -0.31 16.24
N ARG A 135 16.25 0.36 15.50
CA ARG A 135 17.13 -0.25 14.48
C ARG A 135 18.00 -1.36 15.05
N GLU A 136 18.47 -1.24 16.29
CA GLU A 136 19.23 -2.29 16.99
C GLU A 136 18.47 -3.60 17.18
N LYS A 137 17.12 -3.57 17.25
CA LYS A 137 16.29 -4.77 17.33
C LYS A 137 16.33 -5.58 16.02
N TYR A 138 16.57 -4.90 14.90
CA TYR A 138 16.59 -5.46 13.56
C TYR A 138 18.01 -5.68 13.02
N SER A 139 19.02 -5.04 13.61
CA SER A 139 20.43 -5.14 13.18
C SER A 139 20.98 -6.56 13.26
N ARG A 140 20.42 -7.39 14.16
CA ARG A 140 20.77 -8.82 14.28
C ARG A 140 20.16 -9.70 13.18
N GLY A 141 19.14 -9.21 12.48
CA GLY A 141 18.33 -9.95 11.50
C GLY A 141 18.69 -9.72 10.03
N ALA A 142 19.72 -8.93 9.74
CA ALA A 142 20.21 -8.65 8.38
C ALA A 142 19.20 -8.00 7.40
N LEU A 143 18.04 -7.52 7.88
CA LEU A 143 17.12 -6.73 7.07
C LEU A 143 17.74 -5.35 6.78
N LYS A 144 17.54 -4.90 5.54
CA LYS A 144 18.10 -3.69 4.96
C LYS A 144 17.11 -3.06 3.99
N GLY A 145 17.22 -1.75 3.83
CA GLY A 145 16.37 -0.97 2.95
C GLY A 145 16.14 0.43 3.52
N ILE A 146 15.52 1.27 2.71
CA ILE A 146 15.18 2.65 3.05
C ILE A 146 14.23 2.74 4.25
N LEU A 147 13.50 1.67 4.61
CA LEU A 147 12.72 1.60 5.85
C LEU A 147 13.60 1.78 7.10
N PHE A 148 14.86 1.36 7.02
CA PHE A 148 15.85 1.54 8.09
C PHE A 148 16.71 2.77 7.87
N ASP A 149 17.15 3.00 6.64
CA ASP A 149 18.15 4.03 6.29
C ASP A 149 17.53 5.41 6.01
N GLY A 150 16.20 5.49 5.99
CA GLY A 150 15.48 6.64 5.50
C GLY A 150 15.67 6.86 4.00
N GLY A 151 14.90 7.81 3.45
CA GLY A 151 14.98 8.21 2.06
C GLY A 151 13.65 8.07 1.33
N GLU A 152 13.73 8.03 0.01
CA GLU A 152 12.56 8.06 -0.86
C GLU A 152 12.54 6.84 -1.77
N TYR A 153 11.35 6.26 -1.95
CA TYR A 153 11.06 5.28 -2.97
C TYR A 153 10.06 5.86 -3.95
N GLU A 154 10.32 5.70 -5.22
CA GLU A 154 9.41 6.13 -6.28
C GLU A 154 9.10 4.96 -7.21
N THR A 155 7.83 4.77 -7.50
CA THR A 155 7.34 3.81 -8.50
C THR A 155 6.20 4.42 -9.29
N GLN A 156 5.72 3.71 -10.31
CA GLN A 156 4.54 4.09 -11.07
C GLN A 156 3.39 3.14 -10.75
N ILE A 157 2.19 3.70 -10.61
CA ILE A 157 0.96 2.94 -10.48
C ILE A 157 0.03 3.21 -11.66
N SER A 158 -0.60 2.17 -12.16
CA SER A 158 -1.72 2.25 -13.09
C SER A 158 -3.02 2.03 -12.33
N TYR A 159 -4.03 2.85 -12.56
CA TYR A 159 -5.34 2.67 -11.94
C TYR A 159 -6.47 3.14 -12.86
N SER A 160 -7.69 2.70 -12.57
CA SER A 160 -8.90 3.26 -13.16
C SER A 160 -9.74 3.96 -12.09
N ALA A 161 -10.45 5.02 -12.48
CA ALA A 161 -11.31 5.79 -11.60
C ALA A 161 -12.69 6.01 -12.26
N ARG A 162 -13.77 5.83 -11.51
CA ARG A 162 -15.14 6.11 -11.97
C ARG A 162 -16.02 6.60 -10.81
N PHE A 163 -16.98 7.45 -11.10
CA PHE A 163 -18.00 7.80 -10.12
C PHE A 163 -19.06 6.69 -9.99
N SER A 164 -19.72 6.62 -8.83
CA SER A 164 -21.01 5.94 -8.69
C SER A 164 -22.06 6.55 -9.60
N ASP A 165 -23.14 5.82 -9.88
CA ASP A 165 -24.25 6.34 -10.69
C ASP A 165 -24.91 7.59 -10.06
N ASP A 166 -24.92 7.69 -8.73
CA ASP A 166 -25.40 8.87 -7.99
C ASP A 166 -24.33 9.96 -7.79
N LYS A 167 -23.09 9.71 -8.27
CA LYS A 167 -21.93 10.61 -8.21
C LYS A 167 -21.50 11.02 -6.81
N LYS A 168 -21.90 10.27 -5.80
CA LYS A 168 -21.54 10.49 -4.39
C LYS A 168 -20.32 9.67 -3.96
N GLN A 169 -19.79 8.83 -4.82
CA GLN A 169 -18.65 7.97 -4.49
C GLN A 169 -17.73 7.93 -5.69
N VAL A 170 -16.43 7.82 -5.43
CA VAL A 170 -15.43 7.48 -6.43
C VAL A 170 -14.94 6.06 -6.17
N PHE A 171 -14.87 5.28 -7.23
CA PHE A 171 -14.30 3.94 -7.23
C PHE A 171 -12.97 4.00 -7.92
N VAL A 172 -11.94 3.50 -7.25
CA VAL A 172 -10.59 3.37 -7.80
C VAL A 172 -10.20 1.90 -7.77
N GLU A 173 -9.59 1.44 -8.87
CA GLU A 173 -9.06 0.08 -9.01
C GLU A 173 -7.62 0.16 -9.51
N LEU A 174 -6.67 -0.42 -8.76
CA LEU A 174 -5.30 -0.60 -9.23
C LEU A 174 -5.28 -1.66 -10.33
N LEU A 175 -4.62 -1.36 -11.45
CA LEU A 175 -4.62 -2.22 -12.64
C LEU A 175 -3.42 -3.16 -12.73
N ASP A 176 -2.30 -2.79 -12.09
CA ASP A 176 -1.03 -3.52 -12.11
C ASP A 176 -0.57 -3.83 -10.67
N TYR A 177 -1.40 -4.53 -9.89
CA TYR A 177 -1.03 -5.03 -8.55
C TYR A 177 -0.78 -6.54 -8.57
#